data_AF-A0YI52-F1
#
_entry.id   AF-A0YI52-F1
#
_cell.length_a   1.000
_cell.length_b   1.000
_cell.length_c   1.000
_cell.angle_alpha   90.00
_cell.angle_beta   90.00
_cell.angle_gamma   90.00
#
_symmetry.space_group_name_H-M   'P 1'
#
loop_
_entity.id
_entity.type
_entity.pdbx_description
1 polymer ?
#
loop_
_entity_poly.entity_id
_entity_poly.type
_entity_poly.pdbx_seq_one_letter_code
_entity_poly.pdbx_strand_id
1 'polypeptide(L)'
;MSLKATFNQNKIMNSENKEQPFNLLTPDEIWLDIKNHWAENCLKELGYSGLFNGYPDGKFKPDNLMTRAEFAAALKRAFPDTPSKRKAINFSDVSSSFWGFEAIRWAYERRFLSGYPSGVFKPQENIPRVQALVALASGLNLSANPQLINSLSQLFEDFAEIPNYANSGVAATLEQRIIVRDPNRSLKKLTPNQPATRAETAVFIAQSRLQPGQIDRVDSFLITEPLISPDFPPANPWKNNKFARKLSQSATAIKWSYNEQVLGSYQPQTGITLWDVKTGNSLETIAEENNQIYLSFALNNTAEVIAFYVYDTEKKELSIKLLNRTSKVIQTFEKNQFLDYFVLDENFLTLIEFSQNGEILATFAGSIDPQNSDYGDIQLWNIQQGKTIQTLTISPRLSQLVFSHDNQKFATYNTQGEVKVWNISTGELLYTLNEEKTVDNITFSIDSQFLLSVVLDFTGGFPISTNVRVWDMSTAMLLFNFDLPVDRTSENRTLSGDGRTYYASGTVAGANFFYVGNNDTFDLVFPPNISPLTIYNAKQSLFSPQGNLFAMATSEGVFIWNSSY
;
A
#
# COMPACT_ATOMS: atom_id res chain seq x y z
N MET A 1 -0.74 -8.62 -32.47
CA MET A 1 -1.84 -9.60 -32.27
C MET A 1 -1.70 -10.20 -30.89
N SER A 2 -2.54 -9.73 -29.96
CA SER A 2 -2.54 -10.12 -28.55
C SER A 2 -3.16 -11.51 -28.38
N LEU A 3 -2.42 -12.46 -27.81
CA LEU A 3 -2.92 -13.76 -27.37
C LEU A 3 -3.51 -13.62 -25.97
N LYS A 4 -4.84 -13.47 -25.89
CA LYS A 4 -5.63 -13.71 -24.68
C LYS A 4 -5.72 -15.23 -24.48
N ALA A 5 -5.19 -15.75 -23.38
CA ALA A 5 -5.45 -17.12 -22.95
C ALA A 5 -6.81 -17.16 -22.24
N THR A 6 -7.83 -17.65 -22.94
CA THR A 6 -9.15 -17.93 -22.37
C THR A 6 -9.14 -19.33 -21.76
N PHE A 7 -9.25 -19.44 -20.45
CA PHE A 7 -9.52 -20.71 -19.76
C PHE A 7 -10.94 -21.16 -20.13
N ASN A 8 -11.05 -22.21 -20.94
CA ASN A 8 -12.32 -22.78 -21.36
C ASN A 8 -12.63 -24.00 -20.48
N GLN A 9 -13.68 -23.92 -19.67
CA GLN A 9 -14.20 -25.05 -18.90
C GLN A 9 -15.07 -25.96 -19.80
N ASN A 10 -14.89 -27.27 -19.61
CA ASN A 10 -15.77 -28.40 -19.97
C ASN A 10 -15.75 -28.94 -21.42
N LYS A 11 -15.13 -30.13 -21.60
CA LYS A 11 -15.76 -31.25 -22.35
C LYS A 11 -15.17 -32.66 -22.05
N ILE A 12 -15.91 -33.40 -21.23
CA ILE A 12 -16.36 -34.83 -21.32
C ILE A 12 -15.34 -35.99 -21.50
N MET A 13 -15.48 -36.96 -20.59
CA MET A 13 -14.80 -38.25 -20.38
C MET A 13 -14.91 -39.32 -21.49
N ASN A 14 -13.86 -40.16 -21.57
CA ASN A 14 -13.82 -41.64 -21.56
C ASN A 14 -12.33 -42.05 -21.70
N SER A 15 -11.73 -43.06 -21.08
CA SER A 15 -12.15 -44.19 -20.25
C SER A 15 -10.91 -44.76 -19.51
N GLU A 16 -11.13 -45.32 -18.31
CA GLU A 16 -10.25 -46.26 -17.58
C GLU A 16 -8.89 -45.79 -17.04
N ASN A 17 -8.93 -45.13 -15.87
CA ASN A 17 -8.07 -45.51 -14.75
C ASN A 17 -8.73 -45.08 -13.44
N LYS A 18 -8.70 -45.94 -12.42
CA LYS A 18 -9.31 -45.72 -11.11
C LYS A 18 -8.58 -44.60 -10.34
N GLU A 19 -8.96 -43.35 -10.58
CA GLU A 19 -8.74 -42.26 -9.62
C GLU A 19 -10.03 -42.05 -8.81
N GLN A 20 -9.88 -42.04 -7.49
CA GLN A 20 -10.97 -41.70 -6.58
C GLN A 20 -11.42 -40.24 -6.85
N PRO A 21 -12.72 -39.92 -6.73
CA PRO A 21 -13.20 -38.58 -7.04
C PRO A 21 -12.54 -37.57 -6.10
N PHE A 22 -11.93 -36.53 -6.68
CA PHE A 22 -11.50 -35.34 -5.95
C PHE A 22 -12.74 -34.67 -5.36
N ASN A 23 -13.09 -35.02 -4.12
CA ASN A 23 -13.94 -34.17 -3.29
C ASN A 23 -13.16 -32.89 -3.02
N LEU A 24 -13.59 -31.79 -3.65
CA LEU A 24 -13.20 -30.44 -3.23
C LEU A 24 -13.74 -30.25 -1.81
N LEU A 25 -12.85 -30.34 -0.81
CA LEU A 25 -13.17 -30.04 0.58
C LEU A 25 -13.66 -28.60 0.68
N THR A 26 -14.68 -28.35 1.50
CA THR A 26 -15.19 -26.99 1.73
C THR A 26 -14.21 -26.15 2.57
N PRO A 27 -14.32 -24.80 2.55
CA PRO A 27 -13.46 -23.87 3.31
C PRO A 27 -13.27 -24.14 4.81
N ASP A 28 -14.17 -24.91 5.43
CA ASP A 28 -14.17 -25.23 6.85
C ASP A 28 -13.61 -26.63 7.17
N GLU A 29 -13.20 -27.41 6.17
CA GLU A 29 -12.86 -28.84 6.32
C GLU A 29 -11.38 -29.19 6.09
N ILE A 30 -10.54 -28.23 5.71
CA ILE A 30 -9.09 -28.47 5.59
C ILE A 30 -8.44 -28.45 6.99
N TRP A 31 -7.97 -29.62 7.42
CA TRP A 31 -7.21 -29.91 8.64
C TRP A 31 -7.77 -29.31 9.93
N LEU A 32 -8.61 -30.05 10.65
CA LEU A 32 -9.20 -29.59 11.92
C LEU A 32 -8.16 -29.22 13.00
N ASP A 33 -6.93 -29.74 12.91
CA ASP A 33 -5.87 -29.54 13.90
C ASP A 33 -5.12 -28.20 13.78
N ILE A 34 -5.46 -27.35 12.78
CA ILE A 34 -4.88 -26.00 12.66
C ILE A 34 -5.76 -24.92 13.29
N LYS A 35 -6.94 -25.27 13.81
CA LYS A 35 -7.88 -24.30 14.38
C LYS A 35 -7.25 -23.57 15.58
N ASN A 36 -7.37 -22.24 15.60
CA ASN A 36 -6.76 -21.31 16.55
C ASN A 36 -5.22 -21.28 16.53
N HIS A 37 -4.58 -21.91 15.54
CA HIS A 37 -3.14 -21.81 15.35
C HIS A 37 -2.80 -20.46 14.70
N TRP A 38 -1.68 -19.83 15.06
CA TRP A 38 -1.29 -18.52 14.55
C TRP A 38 -1.17 -18.45 13.01
N ALA A 39 -0.90 -19.60 12.38
CA ALA A 39 -0.80 -19.74 10.94
C ALA A 39 -2.10 -20.25 10.26
N GLU A 40 -3.23 -20.35 10.98
CA GLU A 40 -4.46 -21.00 10.49
C GLU A 40 -4.87 -20.54 9.09
N ASN A 41 -4.99 -19.23 8.88
CA ASN A 41 -5.46 -18.67 7.61
C ASN A 41 -4.49 -19.00 6.46
N CYS A 42 -3.19 -18.78 6.67
CA CYS A 42 -2.15 -19.13 5.70
C CYS A 42 -2.16 -20.63 5.36
N LEU A 43 -2.27 -21.50 6.36
CA LEU A 43 -2.28 -22.95 6.17
C LEU A 43 -3.53 -23.42 5.40
N LYS A 44 -4.70 -22.82 5.66
CA LYS A 44 -5.92 -23.04 4.89
C LYS A 44 -5.71 -22.71 3.42
N GLU A 45 -5.20 -21.52 3.11
CA GLU A 45 -4.92 -21.10 1.72
C GLU A 45 -3.93 -22.04 1.00
N LEU A 46 -2.86 -22.44 1.69
CA LEU A 46 -1.88 -23.38 1.14
C LEU A 46 -2.48 -24.77 0.88
N GLY A 47 -3.42 -25.20 1.71
CA GLY A 47 -4.19 -26.42 1.51
C GLY A 47 -5.11 -26.33 0.29
N TYR A 48 -5.90 -25.24 0.17
CA TYR A 48 -6.81 -25.03 -0.96
C TYR A 48 -6.09 -24.91 -2.30
N SER A 49 -4.95 -24.22 -2.32
CA SER A 49 -4.11 -24.07 -3.51
C SER A 49 -3.36 -25.35 -3.90
N GLY A 50 -3.38 -26.38 -3.05
CA GLY A 50 -2.62 -27.62 -3.27
C GLY A 50 -1.10 -27.42 -3.20
N LEU A 51 -0.64 -26.31 -2.61
CA LEU A 51 0.79 -26.00 -2.46
C LEU A 51 1.42 -26.75 -1.27
N PHE A 52 0.60 -27.10 -0.27
CA PHE A 52 0.97 -27.96 0.83
C PHE A 52 -0.02 -29.11 1.02
N ASN A 53 0.49 -30.22 1.53
CA ASN A 53 -0.31 -31.38 1.90
C ASN A 53 -0.16 -31.68 3.39
N GLY A 54 -1.24 -32.17 3.99
CA GLY A 54 -1.24 -32.79 5.29
C GLY A 54 -0.71 -34.21 5.23
N TYR A 55 -0.68 -34.85 6.38
CA TYR A 55 -0.33 -36.25 6.51
C TYR A 55 -1.50 -37.17 6.08
N PRO A 56 -1.21 -38.45 5.79
CA PRO A 56 -2.24 -39.42 5.40
C PRO A 56 -3.35 -39.62 6.44
N ASP A 57 -3.13 -39.20 7.69
CA ASP A 57 -4.14 -39.22 8.76
C ASP A 57 -5.11 -38.03 8.72
N GLY A 58 -5.04 -37.20 7.67
CA GLY A 58 -5.93 -36.07 7.46
C GLY A 58 -5.62 -34.86 8.34
N LYS A 59 -4.41 -34.79 8.93
CA LYS A 59 -3.96 -33.68 9.79
C LYS A 59 -2.78 -32.92 9.19
N PHE A 60 -2.63 -31.64 9.50
CA PHE A 60 -1.46 -30.87 9.09
C PHE A 60 -0.26 -31.05 10.03
N LYS A 61 -0.54 -31.16 11.33
CA LYS A 61 0.40 -31.19 12.46
C LYS A 61 1.33 -29.97 12.46
N PRO A 62 0.80 -28.75 12.70
CA PRO A 62 1.55 -27.50 12.52
C PRO A 62 2.81 -27.41 13.38
N ASP A 63 2.76 -27.95 14.60
CA ASP A 63 3.87 -27.90 15.57
C ASP A 63 4.89 -29.05 15.42
N ASN A 64 4.64 -30.02 14.53
CA ASN A 64 5.62 -31.06 14.26
C ASN A 64 6.86 -30.44 13.61
N LEU A 65 8.04 -30.97 13.97
CA LEU A 65 9.29 -30.58 13.34
C LEU A 65 9.34 -31.09 11.90
N MET A 66 9.86 -30.27 11.00
CA MET A 66 9.96 -30.57 9.57
C MET A 66 11.30 -31.26 9.28
N THR A 67 11.27 -32.45 8.68
CA THR A 67 12.50 -33.10 8.19
C THR A 67 13.02 -32.46 6.91
N ARG A 68 14.32 -32.61 6.63
CA ARG A 68 14.93 -32.12 5.38
C ARG A 68 14.30 -32.74 4.14
N ALA A 69 13.88 -34.00 4.18
CA ALA A 69 13.17 -34.66 3.07
C ALA A 69 11.76 -34.09 2.86
N GLU A 70 11.00 -33.86 3.93
CA GLU A 70 9.68 -33.22 3.86
C GLU A 70 9.78 -31.79 3.33
N PHE A 71 10.77 -31.03 3.78
CA PHE A 71 11.00 -29.68 3.26
C PHE A 71 11.36 -29.69 1.77
N ALA A 72 12.19 -30.63 1.30
CA ALA A 72 12.48 -30.78 -0.13
C ALA A 72 11.21 -31.09 -0.95
N ALA A 73 10.31 -31.93 -0.41
CA ALA A 73 9.04 -32.25 -1.05
C ALA A 73 8.08 -31.06 -1.07
N ALA A 74 8.06 -30.25 -0.02
CA ALA A 74 7.31 -29.00 0.03
C ALA A 74 7.81 -28.00 -1.02
N LEU A 75 9.11 -27.78 -1.11
CA LEU A 75 9.72 -26.89 -2.11
C LEU A 75 9.41 -27.32 -3.56
N LYS A 76 9.52 -28.63 -3.86
CA LYS A 76 9.19 -29.16 -5.19
C LYS A 76 7.75 -28.88 -5.60
N ARG A 77 6.81 -28.97 -4.65
CA ARG A 77 5.39 -28.67 -4.88
C ARG A 77 5.13 -27.18 -4.98
N ALA A 78 5.81 -26.40 -4.15
CA ALA A 78 5.63 -24.96 -4.08
C ALA A 78 6.34 -24.19 -5.20
N PHE A 79 7.32 -24.76 -5.89
CA PHE A 79 8.05 -24.05 -6.96
C PHE A 79 8.33 -24.94 -8.17
N PRO A 80 7.32 -25.61 -8.75
CA PRO A 80 7.52 -26.65 -9.76
C PRO A 80 8.29 -26.16 -11.00
N ASP A 81 8.12 -24.88 -11.33
CA ASP A 81 8.68 -24.24 -12.53
C ASP A 81 10.11 -23.70 -12.34
N THR A 82 10.73 -23.84 -11.15
CA THR A 82 12.10 -23.36 -10.94
C THR A 82 13.07 -24.11 -11.87
N PRO A 83 13.91 -23.40 -12.65
CA PRO A 83 14.85 -24.03 -13.58
C PRO A 83 16.01 -24.71 -12.86
N SER A 84 16.45 -25.87 -13.39
CA SER A 84 17.65 -26.55 -12.88
C SER A 84 18.92 -25.73 -13.13
N LYS A 85 19.81 -25.68 -12.13
CA LYS A 85 21.07 -24.91 -12.12
C LYS A 85 22.29 -25.74 -11.72
N ARG A 86 22.10 -27.02 -11.35
CA ARG A 86 23.14 -27.99 -10.99
C ARG A 86 22.80 -29.34 -11.64
N LYS A 87 23.82 -30.12 -11.97
CA LYS A 87 23.62 -31.52 -12.37
C LYS A 87 23.17 -32.34 -11.16
N ALA A 88 22.34 -33.35 -11.39
CA ALA A 88 21.94 -34.30 -10.36
C ALA A 88 23.16 -34.98 -9.73
N ILE A 89 23.07 -35.28 -8.43
CA ILE A 89 24.00 -36.17 -7.73
C ILE A 89 23.21 -37.21 -6.93
N ASN A 90 23.85 -38.33 -6.62
CA ASN A 90 23.31 -39.33 -5.71
C ASN A 90 23.95 -39.13 -4.34
N PHE A 91 23.12 -38.93 -3.31
CA PHE A 91 23.59 -38.88 -1.93
C PHE A 91 23.73 -40.30 -1.37
N SER A 92 24.79 -40.56 -0.61
CA SER A 92 25.10 -41.91 -0.14
C SER A 92 24.08 -42.47 0.86
N ASP A 93 23.32 -41.60 1.51
CA ASP A 93 22.30 -41.92 2.52
C ASP A 93 20.86 -41.79 2.00
N VAL A 94 20.66 -41.63 0.69
CA VAL A 94 19.33 -41.55 0.06
C VAL A 94 19.18 -42.64 -0.98
N SER A 95 18.46 -43.71 -0.63
CA SER A 95 18.10 -44.78 -1.56
C SER A 95 17.18 -44.27 -2.68
N SER A 96 17.31 -44.83 -3.89
CA SER A 96 16.38 -44.57 -5.01
C SER A 96 14.94 -45.01 -4.73
N SER A 97 14.76 -45.94 -3.79
CA SER A 97 13.43 -46.36 -3.29
C SER A 97 12.90 -45.49 -2.15
N PHE A 98 13.68 -44.53 -1.64
CA PHE A 98 13.22 -43.63 -0.59
C PHE A 98 12.14 -42.69 -1.14
N TRP A 99 11.04 -42.51 -0.40
CA TRP A 99 9.88 -41.73 -0.85
C TRP A 99 10.25 -40.28 -1.28
N GLY A 100 11.25 -39.69 -0.61
CA GLY A 100 11.73 -38.34 -0.87
C GLY A 100 12.83 -38.24 -1.93
N PHE A 101 13.27 -39.34 -2.54
CA PHE A 101 14.41 -39.38 -3.46
C PHE A 101 14.32 -38.33 -4.57
N GLU A 102 13.18 -38.31 -5.28
CA GLU A 102 12.93 -37.36 -6.37
C GLU A 102 12.84 -35.91 -5.89
N ALA A 103 12.28 -35.67 -4.70
CA ALA A 103 12.17 -34.33 -4.14
C ALA A 103 13.54 -33.78 -3.72
N ILE A 104 14.35 -34.61 -3.08
CA ILE A 104 15.71 -34.27 -2.65
C ILE A 104 16.59 -33.93 -3.85
N ARG A 105 16.56 -34.79 -4.87
CA ARG A 105 17.28 -34.55 -6.13
C ARG A 105 16.82 -33.24 -6.79
N TRP A 106 15.52 -33.04 -6.89
CA TRP A 106 14.93 -31.82 -7.47
C TRP A 106 15.38 -30.55 -6.75
N ALA A 107 15.35 -30.55 -5.41
CA ALA A 107 15.74 -29.41 -4.58
C ALA A 107 17.23 -29.10 -4.69
N TYR A 108 18.07 -30.13 -4.83
CA TYR A 108 19.50 -29.98 -5.07
C TYR A 108 19.81 -29.34 -6.42
N GLU A 109 19.22 -29.89 -7.49
CA GLU A 109 19.40 -29.41 -8.87
C GLU A 109 19.07 -27.92 -9.00
N ARG A 110 18.08 -27.43 -8.25
CA ARG A 110 17.57 -26.05 -8.28
C ARG A 110 18.16 -25.13 -7.20
N ARG A 111 19.20 -25.59 -6.49
CA ARG A 111 19.91 -24.85 -5.44
C ARG A 111 19.08 -24.49 -4.22
N PHE A 112 17.89 -25.05 -4.03
CA PHE A 112 17.18 -24.88 -2.78
C PHE A 112 17.93 -25.57 -1.64
N LEU A 113 18.34 -26.83 -1.82
CA LEU A 113 19.04 -27.57 -0.78
C LEU A 113 20.41 -28.06 -1.26
N SER A 114 21.32 -28.24 -0.32
CA SER A 114 22.63 -28.85 -0.55
C SER A 114 22.84 -29.99 0.44
N GLY A 115 23.66 -30.96 0.06
CA GLY A 115 24.15 -31.97 1.00
C GLY A 115 25.24 -31.42 1.90
N TYR A 116 25.63 -32.22 2.87
CA TYR A 116 26.74 -31.95 3.77
C TYR A 116 28.05 -32.48 3.17
N PRO A 117 29.22 -32.13 3.74
CA PRO A 117 30.47 -32.80 3.44
C PRO A 117 30.31 -34.33 3.49
N SER A 118 31.08 -35.06 2.67
CA SER A 118 30.99 -36.51 2.48
C SER A 118 29.81 -37.01 1.64
N GLY A 119 29.06 -36.13 0.98
CA GLY A 119 28.04 -36.54 -0.01
C GLY A 119 26.77 -37.13 0.62
N VAL A 120 26.45 -36.75 1.85
CA VAL A 120 25.23 -37.13 2.57
C VAL A 120 24.19 -36.00 2.54
N PHE A 121 22.90 -36.34 2.55
CA PHE A 121 21.80 -35.37 2.59
C PHE A 121 21.15 -35.25 3.97
N LYS A 122 21.16 -36.31 4.77
CA LYS A 122 20.48 -36.48 6.06
C LYS A 122 18.97 -36.27 5.96
N PRO A 123 18.24 -37.12 5.23
CA PRO A 123 16.83 -36.90 4.89
C PRO A 123 15.89 -36.86 6.09
N GLN A 124 16.22 -37.59 7.17
CA GLN A 124 15.38 -37.68 8.38
C GLN A 124 15.79 -36.69 9.48
N GLU A 125 16.87 -35.92 9.29
CA GLU A 125 17.20 -34.86 10.25
C GLU A 125 16.23 -33.69 10.09
N ASN A 126 15.82 -33.11 11.21
CA ASN A 126 14.98 -31.92 11.21
C ASN A 126 15.77 -30.72 10.68
N ILE A 127 15.15 -29.94 9.79
CA ILE A 127 15.82 -28.79 9.19
C ILE A 127 15.93 -27.62 10.18
N PRO A 128 17.12 -27.06 10.42
CA PRO A 128 17.26 -25.84 11.20
C PRO A 128 16.58 -24.66 10.49
N ARG A 129 16.00 -23.75 11.27
CA ARG A 129 15.28 -22.56 10.79
C ARG A 129 16.10 -21.75 9.79
N VAL A 130 17.38 -21.49 10.11
CA VAL A 130 18.28 -20.74 9.22
C VAL A 130 18.53 -21.44 7.90
N GLN A 131 18.57 -22.77 7.87
CA GLN A 131 18.77 -23.53 6.64
C GLN A 131 17.53 -23.49 5.73
N ALA A 132 16.33 -23.45 6.31
CA ALA A 132 15.10 -23.27 5.53
C ALA A 132 15.07 -21.88 4.85
N LEU A 133 15.48 -20.83 5.55
CA LEU A 133 15.57 -19.47 4.99
C LEU A 133 16.64 -19.36 3.90
N VAL A 134 17.85 -19.85 4.15
CA VAL A 134 18.94 -19.88 3.16
C VAL A 134 18.54 -20.69 1.93
N ALA A 135 17.77 -21.77 2.12
CA ALA A 135 17.27 -22.58 1.01
C ALA A 135 16.35 -21.78 0.09
N LEU A 136 15.42 -21.00 0.65
CA LEU A 136 14.54 -20.12 -0.12
C LEU A 136 15.33 -19.01 -0.83
N ALA A 137 16.23 -18.31 -0.11
CA ALA A 137 17.07 -17.27 -0.72
C ALA A 137 17.89 -17.80 -1.91
N SER A 138 18.52 -18.97 -1.75
CA SER A 138 19.35 -19.58 -2.78
C SER A 138 18.53 -20.11 -3.96
N GLY A 139 17.43 -20.83 -3.69
CA GLY A 139 16.59 -21.42 -4.74
C GLY A 139 15.81 -20.38 -5.56
N LEU A 140 15.40 -19.29 -4.93
CA LEU A 140 14.71 -18.17 -5.58
C LEU A 140 15.67 -17.09 -6.10
N ASN A 141 16.98 -17.26 -5.89
CA ASN A 141 18.02 -16.31 -6.30
C ASN A 141 17.79 -14.88 -5.76
N LEU A 142 17.39 -14.79 -4.49
CA LEU A 142 17.20 -13.51 -3.80
C LEU A 142 18.55 -12.86 -3.52
N SER A 143 18.60 -11.53 -3.67
CA SER A 143 19.77 -10.72 -3.37
C SER A 143 19.48 -9.87 -2.14
N ALA A 144 20.48 -9.67 -1.28
CA ALA A 144 20.34 -8.88 -0.07
C ALA A 144 20.96 -7.49 -0.24
N ASN A 145 20.29 -6.47 0.30
CA ASN A 145 20.88 -5.15 0.48
C ASN A 145 22.12 -5.22 1.41
N PRO A 146 23.30 -4.72 0.99
CA PRO A 146 24.51 -4.72 1.82
C PRO A 146 24.35 -3.99 3.16
N GLN A 147 23.54 -2.94 3.22
CA GLN A 147 23.27 -2.22 4.48
C GLN A 147 22.50 -3.12 5.46
N LEU A 148 21.51 -3.87 4.98
CA LEU A 148 20.75 -4.80 5.82
C LEU A 148 21.64 -5.90 6.39
N ILE A 149 22.57 -6.43 5.59
CA ILE A 149 23.57 -7.42 6.05
C ILE A 149 24.35 -6.87 7.25
N ASN A 150 24.81 -5.61 7.17
CA ASN A 150 25.57 -4.96 8.22
C ASN A 150 24.74 -4.65 9.47
N SER A 151 23.42 -4.51 9.33
CA SER A 151 22.50 -4.20 10.42
C SER A 151 21.91 -5.45 11.12
N LEU A 152 22.18 -6.67 10.63
CA LEU A 152 21.64 -7.91 11.22
C LEU A 152 21.97 -8.07 12.72
N SER A 153 23.14 -7.60 13.16
CA SER A 153 23.55 -7.67 14.58
C SER A 153 22.77 -6.72 15.49
N GLN A 154 22.12 -5.71 14.93
CA GLN A 154 21.23 -4.80 15.67
C GLN A 154 19.79 -5.33 15.70
N LEU A 155 19.43 -6.13 14.70
CA LEU A 155 18.11 -6.74 14.51
C LEU A 155 17.90 -7.99 15.38
N PHE A 156 18.94 -8.83 15.47
CA PHE A 156 18.85 -10.13 16.15
C PHE A 156 19.77 -10.16 17.38
N GLU A 157 19.18 -10.28 18.57
CA GLU A 157 19.86 -10.55 19.84
C GLU A 157 20.72 -11.81 19.79
N ASP A 158 20.29 -12.81 19.01
CA ASP A 158 20.99 -14.08 18.79
C ASP A 158 21.77 -14.10 17.47
N PHE A 159 22.15 -12.92 16.94
CA PHE A 159 22.95 -12.80 15.73
C PHE A 159 24.24 -13.64 15.78
N ALA A 160 24.88 -13.73 16.96
CA ALA A 160 26.09 -14.53 17.16
C ALA A 160 25.88 -16.04 16.89
N GLU A 161 24.64 -16.52 16.90
CA GLU A 161 24.30 -17.91 16.57
C GLU A 161 24.03 -18.12 15.06
N ILE A 162 23.90 -17.04 14.28
CA ILE A 162 23.69 -17.11 12.84
C ILE A 162 25.03 -17.46 12.17
N PRO A 163 25.14 -18.58 11.43
CA PRO A 163 26.38 -18.91 10.76
C PRO A 163 26.74 -17.87 9.69
N ASN A 164 28.03 -17.51 9.57
CA ASN A 164 28.49 -16.49 8.61
C ASN A 164 28.02 -16.73 7.16
N TYR A 165 27.94 -18.00 6.73
CA TYR A 165 27.46 -18.34 5.38
C TYR A 165 25.99 -17.97 5.14
N ALA A 166 25.21 -17.83 6.22
CA ALA A 166 23.78 -17.58 6.17
C ALA A 166 23.43 -16.09 6.18
N ASN A 167 24.36 -15.18 6.52
CA ASN A 167 24.06 -13.74 6.67
C ASN A 167 23.37 -13.14 5.44
N SER A 168 23.90 -13.39 4.24
CA SER A 168 23.27 -12.90 3.00
C SER A 168 21.90 -13.52 2.75
N GLY A 169 21.72 -14.81 3.05
CA GLY A 169 20.44 -15.48 2.88
C GLY A 169 19.38 -14.96 3.86
N VAL A 170 19.76 -14.78 5.13
CA VAL A 170 18.90 -14.20 6.17
C VAL A 170 18.50 -12.78 5.79
N ALA A 171 19.46 -11.92 5.42
CA ALA A 171 19.16 -10.56 4.99
C ALA A 171 18.23 -10.53 3.77
N ALA A 172 18.47 -11.37 2.75
CA ALA A 172 17.62 -11.43 1.57
C ALA A 172 16.20 -11.89 1.91
N THR A 173 16.04 -12.91 2.77
CA THR A 173 14.70 -13.34 3.23
C THR A 173 14.01 -12.31 4.11
N LEU A 174 14.79 -11.53 4.87
CA LEU A 174 14.27 -10.48 5.73
C LEU A 174 13.71 -9.32 4.90
N GLU A 175 14.45 -8.89 3.87
CA GLU A 175 14.04 -7.87 2.91
C GLU A 175 12.74 -8.23 2.17
N GLN A 176 12.52 -9.53 1.95
CA GLN A 176 11.28 -10.06 1.34
C GLN A 176 10.20 -10.42 2.37
N ARG A 177 10.36 -10.04 3.65
CA ARG A 177 9.40 -10.31 4.74
C ARG A 177 9.03 -11.79 4.93
N ILE A 178 9.95 -12.69 4.55
CA ILE A 178 9.77 -14.14 4.65
C ILE A 178 9.96 -14.64 6.09
N ILE A 179 10.76 -13.94 6.89
CA ILE A 179 11.11 -14.39 8.24
C ILE A 179 9.94 -14.16 9.20
N VAL A 180 9.23 -15.23 9.53
CA VAL A 180 8.14 -15.23 10.52
C VAL A 180 8.51 -15.92 11.84
N ARG A 181 7.75 -15.60 12.89
CA ARG A 181 7.94 -16.06 14.26
C ARG A 181 6.66 -16.67 14.81
N ASP A 182 6.84 -17.63 15.71
CA ASP A 182 5.78 -18.10 16.60
C ASP A 182 5.46 -16.99 17.63
N PRO A 183 4.18 -16.68 17.92
CA PRO A 183 3.77 -15.66 18.88
C PRO A 183 4.46 -15.73 20.25
N ASN A 184 4.91 -16.92 20.66
CA ASN A 184 5.56 -17.12 21.96
C ASN A 184 7.06 -16.78 21.97
N ARG A 185 7.65 -16.37 20.84
CA ARG A 185 9.09 -16.07 20.70
C ARG A 185 9.36 -14.57 20.67
N SER A 186 10.53 -14.18 21.18
CA SER A 186 10.98 -12.78 21.13
C SER A 186 11.13 -12.28 19.68
N LEU A 187 10.63 -11.07 19.42
CA LEU A 187 10.80 -10.34 18.16
C LEU A 187 12.26 -9.99 17.84
N LYS A 188 13.18 -10.16 18.78
CA LYS A 188 14.61 -9.92 18.54
C LYS A 188 15.41 -11.21 18.39
N LYS A 189 14.78 -12.38 18.31
CA LYS A 189 15.48 -13.66 18.12
C LYS A 189 15.08 -14.35 16.83
N LEU A 190 16.06 -14.83 16.06
CA LEU A 190 15.84 -15.67 14.89
C LEU A 190 15.70 -17.15 15.26
N THR A 191 16.35 -17.58 16.33
CA THR A 191 16.54 -18.99 16.75
C THR A 191 17.13 -19.85 15.63
N PRO A 192 18.28 -19.44 15.03
CA PRO A 192 18.74 -19.95 13.74
C PRO A 192 18.97 -21.47 13.71
N ASN A 193 19.46 -22.03 14.81
CA ASN A 193 19.87 -23.43 14.92
C ASN A 193 18.76 -24.35 15.46
N GLN A 194 17.60 -23.80 15.83
CA GLN A 194 16.46 -24.60 16.25
C GLN A 194 15.80 -25.27 15.04
N PRO A 195 15.34 -26.54 15.17
CA PRO A 195 14.50 -27.17 14.16
C PRO A 195 13.25 -26.35 13.86
N ALA A 196 12.95 -26.15 12.58
CA ALA A 196 11.75 -25.44 12.15
C ALA A 196 10.52 -26.35 12.23
N THR A 197 9.37 -25.79 12.60
CA THR A 197 8.10 -26.50 12.56
C THR A 197 7.53 -26.55 11.14
N ARG A 198 6.53 -27.41 10.93
CA ARG A 198 5.81 -27.49 9.67
C ARG A 198 5.06 -26.19 9.35
N ALA A 199 4.46 -25.56 10.34
CA ALA A 199 3.81 -24.27 10.15
C ALA A 199 4.81 -23.19 9.70
N GLU A 200 5.96 -23.08 10.37
CA GLU A 200 6.97 -22.07 10.05
C GLU A 200 7.49 -22.20 8.62
N THR A 201 7.86 -23.42 8.22
CA THR A 201 8.35 -23.69 6.86
C THR A 201 7.26 -23.48 5.80
N ALA A 202 6.00 -23.77 6.13
CA ALA A 202 4.87 -23.48 5.25
C ALA A 202 4.66 -21.97 5.05
N VAL A 203 4.70 -21.19 6.13
CA VAL A 203 4.59 -19.74 6.05
C VAL A 203 5.78 -19.11 5.33
N PHE A 204 7.02 -19.58 5.57
CA PHE A 204 8.18 -19.10 4.81
C PHE A 204 7.99 -19.31 3.30
N ILE A 205 7.49 -20.48 2.90
CA ILE A 205 7.19 -20.78 1.51
C ILE A 205 6.06 -19.88 0.99
N ALA A 206 4.99 -19.68 1.76
CA ALA A 206 3.88 -18.81 1.38
C ALA A 206 4.31 -17.35 1.15
N GLN A 207 5.05 -16.78 2.10
CA GLN A 207 5.59 -15.42 2.01
C GLN A 207 6.51 -15.28 0.79
N SER A 208 7.36 -16.28 0.52
CA SER A 208 8.28 -16.24 -0.62
C SER A 208 7.60 -16.36 -2.00
N ARG A 209 6.28 -16.61 -2.03
CA ARG A 209 5.47 -16.65 -3.25
C ARG A 209 4.69 -15.38 -3.51
N LEU A 210 4.72 -14.41 -2.59
CA LEU A 210 4.07 -13.13 -2.78
C LEU A 210 4.57 -12.46 -4.06
N GLN A 211 3.62 -11.99 -4.86
CA GLN A 211 3.92 -11.15 -6.01
C GLN A 211 3.97 -9.68 -5.55
N PRO A 212 4.70 -8.81 -6.26
CA PRO A 212 4.63 -7.37 -6.06
C PRO A 212 3.20 -6.88 -5.88
N GLY A 213 2.95 -6.11 -4.82
CA GLY A 213 1.64 -5.56 -4.46
C GLY A 213 0.73 -6.48 -3.64
N GLN A 214 1.14 -7.71 -3.32
CA GLN A 214 0.40 -8.56 -2.39
C GLN A 214 0.81 -8.29 -0.94
N ILE A 215 -0.14 -8.41 -0.02
CA ILE A 215 0.13 -8.33 1.43
C ILE A 215 0.61 -9.67 1.98
N ASP A 216 1.17 -9.61 3.19
CA ASP A 216 1.63 -10.78 3.92
C ASP A 216 0.51 -11.79 4.21
N ARG A 217 0.87 -13.08 4.21
CA ARG A 217 -0.05 -14.20 4.47
C ARG A 217 -0.34 -14.43 5.95
N VAL A 218 0.35 -13.71 6.83
CA VAL A 218 0.20 -13.78 8.28
C VAL A 218 0.24 -12.37 8.86
N ASP A 219 -0.26 -12.23 10.08
CA ASP A 219 -0.29 -10.95 10.76
C ASP A 219 1.11 -10.35 10.89
N SER A 220 1.22 -9.04 10.67
CA SER A 220 2.50 -8.33 10.61
C SER A 220 3.32 -8.43 11.89
N PHE A 221 2.67 -8.52 13.06
CA PHE A 221 3.37 -8.69 14.33
C PHE A 221 4.17 -10.01 14.43
N LEU A 222 3.86 -10.99 13.58
CA LEU A 222 4.62 -12.26 13.49
C LEU A 222 5.81 -12.15 12.55
N ILE A 223 5.93 -11.08 11.78
CA ILE A 223 6.96 -10.90 10.77
C ILE A 223 8.14 -10.14 11.38
N THR A 224 9.33 -10.55 10.97
CA THR A 224 10.54 -9.78 11.27
C THR A 224 10.63 -8.64 10.28
N GLU A 225 10.48 -7.42 10.77
CA GLU A 225 10.60 -6.22 9.97
C GLU A 225 12.09 -5.94 9.64
N PRO A 226 12.47 -5.70 8.38
CA PRO A 226 13.80 -5.20 8.08
C PRO A 226 13.94 -3.81 8.73
N LEU A 227 14.96 -3.62 9.57
CA LEU A 227 15.31 -2.29 10.11
C LEU A 227 15.93 -1.37 9.04
N ILE A 228 15.71 -1.65 7.75
CA ILE A 228 15.68 -0.56 6.76
C ILE A 228 14.31 0.11 6.92
N SER A 229 14.10 0.72 8.09
CA SER A 229 13.34 1.95 8.09
C SER A 229 14.01 2.82 7.01
N PRO A 230 13.26 3.52 6.16
CA PRO A 230 13.78 4.74 5.56
C PRO A 230 14.54 5.49 6.65
N ASP A 231 15.58 6.25 6.33
CA ASP A 231 16.12 7.23 7.27
C ASP A 231 15.01 8.27 7.56
N PHE A 232 14.00 7.84 8.33
CA PHE A 232 12.93 8.64 8.85
C PHE A 232 13.62 9.43 9.95
N PRO A 233 13.75 10.75 9.78
CA PRO A 233 14.49 11.56 10.74
C PRO A 233 13.97 11.29 12.15
N PRO A 234 14.82 11.29 13.18
CA PRO A 234 14.47 10.78 14.51
C PRO A 234 13.40 11.60 15.25
N ALA A 235 12.89 12.69 14.67
CA ALA A 235 11.92 13.56 15.31
C ALA A 235 10.78 13.91 14.35
N ASN A 236 9.54 13.75 14.83
CA ASN A 236 8.36 14.29 14.18
C ASN A 236 8.45 15.83 14.16
N PRO A 237 8.39 16.47 12.98
CA PRO A 237 8.46 17.93 12.90
C PRO A 237 7.25 18.62 13.50
N TRP A 238 6.15 17.91 13.77
CA TRP A 238 4.93 18.47 14.36
C TRP A 238 4.89 18.42 15.89
N LYS A 239 5.94 17.90 16.55
CA LYS A 239 6.05 17.88 18.01
C LYS A 239 5.89 19.26 18.66
N ASN A 240 6.47 20.29 18.04
CA ASN A 240 6.36 21.67 18.52
C ASN A 240 5.56 22.53 17.52
N ASN A 241 4.46 21.99 17.00
CA ASN A 241 3.60 22.70 16.06
C ASN A 241 3.11 24.03 16.63
N LYS A 242 2.90 25.01 15.75
CA LYS A 242 2.45 26.35 16.14
C LYS A 242 1.29 26.79 15.26
N PHE A 243 0.24 27.31 15.88
CA PHE A 243 -0.77 28.06 15.15
C PHE A 243 -0.14 29.30 14.50
N ALA A 244 -0.26 29.39 13.18
CA ALA A 244 0.34 30.47 12.41
C ALA A 244 -0.66 31.61 12.19
N ARG A 245 -1.86 31.31 11.68
CA ARG A 245 -2.87 32.33 11.35
C ARG A 245 -4.23 31.75 10.96
N LYS A 246 -5.22 32.65 10.89
CA LYS A 246 -6.54 32.48 10.29
C LYS A 246 -6.64 33.36 9.03
N LEU A 247 -7.10 32.83 7.91
CA LEU A 247 -7.15 33.53 6.61
C LEU A 247 -8.56 34.02 6.22
N SER A 248 -9.55 33.13 6.28
CA SER A 248 -10.93 33.41 5.84
C SER A 248 -11.92 33.42 7.01
N GLN A 249 -13.17 33.80 6.73
CA GLN A 249 -14.29 33.69 7.68
C GLN A 249 -14.96 32.32 7.66
N SER A 250 -14.90 31.61 6.53
CA SER A 250 -15.28 30.20 6.38
C SER A 250 -14.67 29.65 5.10
N ALA A 251 -14.58 28.34 4.98
CA ALA A 251 -14.31 27.65 3.72
C ALA A 251 -14.85 26.22 3.78
N THR A 252 -15.23 25.68 2.64
CA THR A 252 -15.64 24.27 2.51
C THR A 252 -14.54 23.40 1.92
N ALA A 253 -13.63 23.97 1.13
CA ALA A 253 -12.47 23.25 0.59
C ALA A 253 -11.22 24.14 0.53
N ILE A 254 -10.04 23.51 0.54
CA ILE A 254 -8.73 24.14 0.47
C ILE A 254 -7.76 23.32 -0.40
N LYS A 255 -6.82 23.99 -1.06
CA LYS A 255 -5.72 23.39 -1.82
C LYS A 255 -4.46 24.23 -1.74
N TRP A 256 -3.32 23.57 -1.59
CA TRP A 256 -2.01 24.22 -1.60
C TRP A 256 -1.45 24.35 -3.01
N SER A 257 -0.65 25.40 -3.23
CA SER A 257 0.38 25.35 -4.28
C SER A 257 1.53 24.45 -3.82
N TYR A 258 2.19 23.75 -4.76
CA TYR A 258 3.31 22.88 -4.39
C TYR A 258 4.48 23.64 -3.76
N ASN A 259 4.68 24.93 -4.03
CA ASN A 259 5.75 25.68 -3.39
C ASN A 259 5.41 26.19 -1.97
N GLU A 260 4.26 25.83 -1.40
CA GLU A 260 3.80 26.23 -0.06
C GLU A 260 3.54 27.74 0.15
N GLN A 261 3.64 28.56 -0.90
CA GLN A 261 3.50 30.01 -0.78
C GLN A 261 2.04 30.48 -0.86
N VAL A 262 1.17 29.65 -1.43
CA VAL A 262 -0.21 30.03 -1.74
C VAL A 262 -1.14 28.93 -1.26
N LEU A 263 -2.21 29.34 -0.58
CA LEU A 263 -3.33 28.48 -0.26
C LEU A 263 -4.55 29.01 -0.99
N GLY A 264 -5.26 28.15 -1.71
CA GLY A 264 -6.58 28.44 -2.24
C GLY A 264 -7.64 27.95 -1.27
N SER A 265 -8.71 28.70 -1.09
CA SER A 265 -9.91 28.29 -0.36
C SER A 265 -11.14 28.47 -1.23
N TYR A 266 -12.07 27.53 -1.16
CA TYR A 266 -13.37 27.64 -1.79
C TYR A 266 -14.47 27.85 -0.75
N GLN A 267 -15.37 28.78 -1.04
CA GLN A 267 -16.59 29.03 -0.28
C GLN A 267 -17.74 29.27 -1.28
N PRO A 268 -18.87 28.54 -1.17
CA PRO A 268 -20.02 28.77 -2.02
C PRO A 268 -20.41 30.25 -2.07
N GLN A 269 -20.91 30.72 -3.23
CA GLN A 269 -21.27 32.12 -3.50
C GLN A 269 -20.11 33.14 -3.49
N THR A 270 -18.98 32.83 -2.84
CA THR A 270 -17.77 33.68 -2.86
C THR A 270 -16.81 33.22 -3.96
N GLY A 271 -16.76 31.92 -4.22
CA GLY A 271 -15.84 31.31 -5.19
C GLY A 271 -14.50 30.92 -4.57
N ILE A 272 -13.44 30.97 -5.38
CA ILE A 272 -12.08 30.54 -4.99
C ILE A 272 -11.25 31.77 -4.64
N THR A 273 -10.79 31.85 -3.39
CA THR A 273 -9.86 32.90 -2.93
C THR A 273 -8.47 32.34 -2.76
N LEU A 274 -7.48 33.01 -3.33
CA LEU A 274 -6.05 32.72 -3.17
C LEU A 274 -5.46 33.58 -2.07
N TRP A 275 -4.67 32.97 -1.20
CA TRP A 275 -4.08 33.61 -0.03
C TRP A 275 -2.58 33.47 -0.08
N ASP A 276 -1.87 34.58 0.16
CA ASP A 276 -0.45 34.52 0.45
C ASP A 276 -0.26 33.95 1.85
N VAL A 277 0.41 32.81 1.96
CA VAL A 277 0.51 32.03 3.20
C VAL A 277 1.31 32.79 4.26
N LYS A 278 2.32 33.56 3.83
CA LYS A 278 3.24 34.27 4.73
C LYS A 278 2.63 35.53 5.31
N THR A 279 1.87 36.28 4.52
CA THR A 279 1.27 37.57 4.92
C THR A 279 -0.17 37.40 5.37
N GLY A 280 -0.86 36.38 4.90
CA GLY A 280 -2.28 36.13 5.13
C GLY A 280 -3.21 37.01 4.29
N ASN A 281 -2.66 37.81 3.38
CA ASN A 281 -3.44 38.68 2.51
C ASN A 281 -4.08 37.86 1.39
N SER A 282 -5.32 38.23 1.03
CA SER A 282 -5.93 37.74 -0.20
C SER A 282 -5.18 38.29 -1.40
N LEU A 283 -4.78 37.41 -2.30
CA LEU A 283 -4.15 37.74 -3.57
C LEU A 283 -5.19 38.01 -4.66
N GLU A 284 -6.20 37.14 -4.72
CA GLU A 284 -7.23 37.17 -5.75
C GLU A 284 -8.46 36.38 -5.29
N THR A 285 -9.65 36.77 -5.76
CA THR A 285 -10.88 35.98 -5.60
C THR A 285 -11.52 35.78 -6.97
N ILE A 286 -11.60 34.52 -7.40
CA ILE A 286 -12.32 34.09 -8.59
C ILE A 286 -13.76 33.83 -8.17
N ALA A 287 -14.63 34.81 -8.42
CA ALA A 287 -16.04 34.71 -8.11
C ALA A 287 -16.72 33.58 -8.90
N GLU A 288 -17.73 32.97 -8.28
CA GLU A 288 -18.60 32.00 -8.92
C GLU A 288 -19.62 32.76 -9.79
N GLU A 289 -19.80 32.34 -11.05
CA GLU A 289 -20.82 32.93 -11.94
C GLU A 289 -22.20 32.36 -11.58
N ASN A 290 -23.26 33.16 -11.71
CA ASN A 290 -24.61 32.80 -11.23
C ASN A 290 -25.18 31.48 -11.79
N ASN A 291 -24.74 31.04 -12.97
CA ASN A 291 -25.20 29.81 -13.63
C ASN A 291 -24.16 28.68 -13.55
N GLN A 292 -23.06 28.86 -12.82
CA GLN A 292 -21.95 27.92 -12.74
C GLN A 292 -21.78 27.41 -11.31
N ILE A 293 -21.50 26.11 -11.18
CA ILE A 293 -21.17 25.48 -9.91
C ILE A 293 -19.73 25.00 -9.98
N TYR A 294 -18.88 25.46 -9.06
CA TYR A 294 -17.49 25.00 -8.98
C TYR A 294 -17.41 23.75 -8.10
N LEU A 295 -16.98 22.62 -8.67
CA LEU A 295 -17.04 21.31 -8.01
C LEU A 295 -15.74 20.95 -7.28
N SER A 296 -14.60 21.19 -7.91
CA SER A 296 -13.27 20.96 -7.34
C SER A 296 -12.25 21.85 -8.04
N PHE A 297 -11.14 22.15 -7.37
CA PHE A 297 -10.07 22.98 -7.92
C PHE A 297 -8.70 22.46 -7.53
N ALA A 298 -7.67 22.91 -8.24
CA ALA A 298 -6.26 22.63 -7.99
C ALA A 298 -5.40 23.84 -8.36
N LEU A 299 -4.26 23.96 -7.69
CA LEU A 299 -3.26 24.98 -7.96
C LEU A 299 -2.01 24.31 -8.53
N ASN A 300 -1.42 24.90 -9.55
CA ASN A 300 -0.09 24.46 -10.00
C ASN A 300 0.98 24.86 -8.97
N ASN A 301 2.25 24.54 -9.25
CA ASN A 301 3.35 24.72 -8.30
C ASN A 301 3.42 26.12 -7.64
N THR A 302 3.17 27.18 -8.42
CA THR A 302 3.25 28.57 -7.96
C THR A 302 1.88 29.22 -7.73
N ALA A 303 0.79 28.48 -7.95
CA ALA A 303 -0.57 29.00 -8.12
C ALA A 303 -0.66 30.15 -9.13
N GLU A 304 0.15 30.10 -10.20
CA GLU A 304 -0.01 30.97 -11.36
C GLU A 304 -1.09 30.47 -12.30
N VAL A 305 -1.38 29.16 -12.25
CA VAL A 305 -2.48 28.52 -12.97
C VAL A 305 -3.38 27.84 -11.94
N ILE A 306 -4.67 28.16 -12.03
CA ILE A 306 -5.75 27.57 -11.24
C ILE A 306 -6.60 26.75 -12.19
N ALA A 307 -6.79 25.47 -11.90
CA ALA A 307 -7.68 24.61 -12.66
C ALA A 307 -8.88 24.24 -11.80
N PHE A 308 -10.09 24.23 -12.37
CA PHE A 308 -11.29 23.79 -11.65
C PHE A 308 -12.33 23.17 -12.57
N TYR A 309 -13.07 22.21 -12.02
CA TYR A 309 -14.28 21.70 -12.62
C TYR A 309 -15.42 22.68 -12.42
N VAL A 310 -16.13 22.96 -13.51
CA VAL A 310 -17.32 23.80 -13.49
C VAL A 310 -18.46 23.12 -14.21
N TYR A 311 -19.62 23.07 -13.55
CA TYR A 311 -20.87 22.65 -14.13
C TYR A 311 -21.73 23.87 -14.46
N ASP A 312 -22.01 24.07 -15.75
CA ASP A 312 -22.94 25.09 -16.23
C ASP A 312 -24.36 24.55 -16.13
N THR A 313 -25.17 25.15 -15.25
CA THR A 313 -26.53 24.70 -14.94
C THR A 313 -27.52 24.97 -16.07
N GLU A 314 -27.27 25.98 -16.91
CA GLU A 314 -28.14 26.33 -18.03
C GLU A 314 -27.87 25.43 -19.23
N LYS A 315 -26.59 25.22 -19.55
CA LYS A 315 -26.16 24.34 -20.64
C LYS A 315 -26.19 22.86 -20.27
N LYS A 316 -26.19 22.56 -18.97
CA LYS A 316 -26.01 21.21 -18.40
C LYS A 316 -24.70 20.57 -18.87
N GLU A 317 -23.64 21.37 -18.89
CA GLU A 317 -22.32 20.98 -19.38
C GLU A 317 -21.28 21.04 -18.27
N LEU A 318 -20.48 19.97 -18.17
CA LEU A 318 -19.29 19.96 -17.31
C LEU A 318 -18.07 20.33 -18.15
N SER A 319 -17.25 21.24 -17.65
CA SER A 319 -15.98 21.61 -18.28
C SER A 319 -14.89 21.83 -17.24
N ILE A 320 -13.65 21.92 -17.71
CA ILE A 320 -12.50 22.28 -16.87
C ILE A 320 -11.98 23.61 -17.36
N LYS A 321 -11.92 24.60 -16.46
CA LYS A 321 -11.37 25.92 -16.76
C LYS A 321 -10.01 26.08 -16.11
N LEU A 322 -9.05 26.62 -16.87
CA LEU A 322 -7.73 27.03 -16.40
C LEU A 322 -7.64 28.55 -16.44
N LEU A 323 -7.40 29.17 -15.30
CA LEU A 323 -7.26 30.61 -15.14
C LEU A 323 -5.85 30.95 -14.70
N ASN A 324 -5.38 32.14 -15.09
CA ASN A 324 -4.19 32.73 -14.50
C ASN A 324 -4.54 33.56 -13.24
N ARG A 325 -3.51 34.10 -12.57
CA ARG A 325 -3.63 35.04 -11.43
C ARG A 325 -4.29 36.40 -11.68
N THR A 326 -4.86 36.59 -12.87
CA THR A 326 -5.60 37.80 -13.24
C THR A 326 -7.04 37.46 -13.64
N SER A 327 -7.51 36.28 -13.22
CA SER A 327 -8.81 35.69 -13.53
C SER A 327 -9.07 35.53 -15.03
N LYS A 328 -8.00 35.58 -15.84
CA LYS A 328 -8.11 35.41 -17.28
C LYS A 328 -8.07 33.92 -17.58
N VAL A 329 -9.09 33.45 -18.30
CA VAL A 329 -9.12 32.09 -18.84
C VAL A 329 -7.93 31.92 -19.79
N ILE A 330 -7.03 31.02 -19.42
CA ILE A 330 -5.91 30.55 -20.25
C ILE A 330 -6.43 29.51 -21.23
N GLN A 331 -7.22 28.57 -20.71
CA GLN A 331 -7.70 27.43 -21.46
C GLN A 331 -9.02 26.90 -20.88
N THR A 332 -9.88 26.40 -21.75
CA THR A 332 -11.05 25.62 -21.37
C THR A 332 -10.94 24.27 -22.05
N PHE A 333 -11.00 23.19 -21.26
CA PHE A 333 -11.13 21.84 -21.76
C PHE A 333 -12.61 21.48 -21.71
N GLU A 334 -13.25 21.54 -22.87
CA GLU A 334 -14.59 21.00 -23.08
C GLU A 334 -14.45 19.49 -23.34
N LYS A 335 -15.07 18.63 -22.52
CA LYS A 335 -15.15 17.21 -22.88
C LYS A 335 -16.40 16.48 -22.38
N ASN A 336 -17.00 15.83 -23.37
CA ASN A 336 -18.09 14.87 -23.40
C ASN A 336 -19.47 15.37 -22.93
N GLN A 337 -20.41 15.35 -23.89
CA GLN A 337 -21.82 15.09 -23.61
C GLN A 337 -21.86 13.90 -22.65
N PHE A 338 -22.06 14.18 -21.37
CA PHE A 338 -22.45 13.12 -20.45
C PHE A 338 -23.74 12.54 -21.03
N LEU A 339 -23.89 11.21 -20.89
CA LEU A 339 -25.04 10.42 -21.34
C LEU A 339 -26.33 11.23 -21.20
N ASP A 340 -27.32 10.99 -22.07
CA ASP A 340 -28.64 11.67 -22.09
C ASP A 340 -29.39 11.75 -20.72
N TYR A 341 -28.82 11.15 -19.66
CA TYR A 341 -29.25 11.14 -18.26
C TYR A 341 -28.09 11.42 -17.27
N PHE A 342 -27.50 12.62 -17.30
CA PHE A 342 -26.60 13.12 -16.24
C PHE A 342 -27.40 13.79 -15.11
N VAL A 343 -27.16 13.39 -13.86
CA VAL A 343 -27.68 14.06 -12.67
C VAL A 343 -26.51 14.38 -11.74
N LEU A 344 -26.27 15.68 -11.48
CA LEU A 344 -25.39 16.11 -10.41
C LEU A 344 -26.06 15.79 -9.08
N ASP A 345 -25.72 14.63 -8.50
CA ASP A 345 -26.21 14.18 -7.21
C ASP A 345 -25.05 13.99 -6.21
N GLU A 346 -25.38 13.48 -5.01
CA GLU A 346 -24.41 13.21 -3.95
C GLU A 346 -23.38 12.12 -4.29
N ASN A 347 -23.59 11.34 -5.35
CA ASN A 347 -22.71 10.28 -5.82
C ASN A 347 -21.82 10.73 -7.00
N PHE A 348 -21.78 12.02 -7.33
CA PHE A 348 -20.89 12.53 -8.36
C PHE A 348 -19.55 12.96 -7.76
N LEU A 349 -18.46 12.37 -8.26
CA LEU A 349 -17.11 12.68 -7.81
C LEU A 349 -16.33 13.39 -8.93
N THR A 350 -15.63 14.46 -8.55
CA THR A 350 -14.61 15.09 -9.40
C THR A 350 -13.28 15.12 -8.68
N LEU A 351 -12.19 14.83 -9.40
CA LEU A 351 -10.83 14.99 -8.91
C LEU A 351 -10.04 15.78 -9.94
N ILE A 352 -9.29 16.76 -9.46
CA ILE A 352 -8.42 17.59 -10.29
C ILE A 352 -7.15 17.86 -9.48
N GLU A 353 -5.99 17.58 -10.06
CA GLU A 353 -4.70 17.73 -9.38
C GLU A 353 -3.60 17.98 -10.41
N PHE A 354 -2.68 18.91 -10.13
CA PHE A 354 -1.49 19.12 -10.96
C PHE A 354 -0.39 18.13 -10.57
N SER A 355 0.47 17.77 -11.52
CA SER A 355 1.79 17.24 -11.18
C SER A 355 2.60 18.29 -10.42
N GLN A 356 3.60 17.88 -9.66
CA GLN A 356 4.36 18.80 -8.81
C GLN A 356 5.09 19.88 -9.60
N ASN A 357 5.55 19.55 -10.81
CA ASN A 357 6.15 20.53 -11.72
C ASN A 357 5.12 21.43 -12.42
N GLY A 358 3.82 21.15 -12.30
CA GLY A 358 2.71 21.91 -12.89
C GLY A 358 2.50 21.70 -14.40
N GLU A 359 3.24 20.77 -15.03
CA GLU A 359 3.19 20.55 -16.48
C GLU A 359 2.03 19.64 -16.90
N ILE A 360 1.57 18.77 -15.99
CA ILE A 360 0.51 17.80 -16.21
C ILE A 360 -0.64 18.09 -15.26
N LEU A 361 -1.86 17.96 -15.75
CA LEU A 361 -3.08 17.99 -14.95
C LEU A 361 -3.76 16.63 -15.04
N ALA A 362 -4.02 15.99 -13.91
CA ALA A 362 -4.88 14.82 -13.83
C ALA A 362 -6.30 15.25 -13.51
N THR A 363 -7.26 14.65 -14.20
CA THR A 363 -8.68 15.00 -14.06
C THR A 363 -9.54 13.75 -14.11
N PHE A 364 -10.53 13.67 -13.24
CA PHE A 364 -11.54 12.61 -13.23
C PHE A 364 -12.89 13.23 -12.92
N ALA A 365 -13.93 12.74 -13.60
CA ALA A 365 -15.32 13.06 -13.32
C ALA A 365 -16.16 11.81 -13.58
N GLY A 366 -16.95 11.38 -12.60
CA GLY A 366 -17.75 10.16 -12.73
C GLY A 366 -18.61 9.87 -11.50
N SER A 367 -19.44 8.83 -11.61
CA SER A 367 -20.29 8.37 -10.50
C SER A 367 -19.54 7.40 -9.60
N ILE A 368 -19.78 7.50 -8.29
CA ILE A 368 -19.37 6.50 -7.29
C ILE A 368 -20.49 5.49 -6.96
N ASP A 369 -21.65 5.58 -7.63
CA ASP A 369 -22.79 4.68 -7.40
C ASP A 369 -22.40 3.21 -7.71
N PRO A 370 -22.52 2.29 -6.74
CA PRO A 370 -22.35 0.85 -6.94
C PRO A 370 -23.06 0.26 -8.15
N GLN A 371 -24.25 0.79 -8.48
CA GLN A 371 -25.17 0.23 -9.47
C GLN A 371 -24.95 0.80 -10.87
N ASN A 372 -24.16 1.86 -10.98
CA ASN A 372 -23.82 2.47 -12.25
C ASN A 372 -22.61 1.75 -12.88
N SER A 373 -22.77 1.29 -14.12
CA SER A 373 -21.71 0.61 -14.88
C SER A 373 -20.81 1.57 -15.66
N ASP A 374 -21.19 2.85 -15.80
CA ASP A 374 -20.42 3.86 -16.51
C ASP A 374 -19.51 4.62 -15.53
N TYR A 375 -18.30 4.10 -15.36
CA TYR A 375 -17.24 4.75 -14.59
C TYR A 375 -16.51 5.80 -15.44
N GLY A 376 -16.09 6.90 -14.81
CA GLY A 376 -15.23 7.88 -15.46
C GLY A 376 -13.83 7.34 -15.75
N ASP A 377 -13.14 7.95 -16.71
CA ASP A 377 -11.71 7.72 -16.94
C ASP A 377 -10.87 8.82 -16.28
N ILE A 378 -9.65 8.49 -15.87
CA ILE A 378 -8.64 9.49 -15.53
C ILE A 378 -8.05 10.03 -16.83
N GLN A 379 -8.06 11.34 -17.00
CA GLN A 379 -7.42 12.01 -18.13
C GLN A 379 -6.22 12.80 -17.66
N LEU A 380 -5.09 12.61 -18.35
CA LEU A 380 -3.87 13.39 -18.13
C LEU A 380 -3.73 14.40 -19.24
N TRP A 381 -3.56 15.66 -18.91
CA TRP A 381 -3.47 16.78 -19.84
C TRP A 381 -2.10 17.41 -19.77
N ASN A 382 -1.49 17.67 -20.92
CA ASN A 382 -0.33 18.53 -21.00
C ASN A 382 -0.80 19.98 -21.00
N ILE A 383 -0.38 20.76 -20.01
CA ILE A 383 -0.86 22.13 -19.81
C ILE A 383 -0.31 23.08 -20.87
N GLN A 384 0.93 22.92 -21.29
CA GLN A 384 1.55 23.79 -22.29
C GLN A 384 0.96 23.55 -23.70
N GLN A 385 0.72 22.29 -24.05
CA GLN A 385 0.18 21.90 -25.35
C GLN A 385 -1.35 21.98 -25.40
N GLY A 386 -2.00 21.96 -24.24
CA GLY A 386 -3.45 21.97 -24.13
C GLY A 386 -4.11 20.71 -24.68
N LYS A 387 -3.45 19.56 -24.60
CA LYS A 387 -3.92 18.29 -25.17
C LYS A 387 -3.89 17.16 -24.14
N THR A 388 -4.83 16.23 -24.27
CA THR A 388 -4.80 14.97 -23.52
C THR A 388 -3.58 14.15 -23.96
N ILE A 389 -2.77 13.72 -22.99
CA ILE A 389 -1.62 12.83 -23.16
C ILE A 389 -2.08 11.37 -23.07
N GLN A 390 -2.91 11.08 -22.06
CA GLN A 390 -3.35 9.73 -21.70
C GLN A 390 -4.80 9.75 -21.22
N THR A 391 -5.50 8.64 -21.45
CA THR A 391 -6.82 8.36 -20.87
C THR A 391 -6.76 6.96 -20.30
N LEU A 392 -6.97 6.86 -18.99
CA LEU A 392 -6.70 5.66 -18.22
C LEU A 392 -8.03 5.18 -17.61
N THR A 393 -8.49 4.04 -18.11
CA THR A 393 -9.66 3.38 -17.57
C THR A 393 -9.32 2.75 -16.23
N ILE A 394 -10.11 3.10 -15.23
CA ILE A 394 -9.94 2.66 -13.86
C ILE A 394 -11.11 1.78 -13.42
N SER A 395 -10.87 0.99 -12.38
CA SER A 395 -11.94 0.23 -11.72
C SER A 395 -12.94 1.18 -11.05
N PRO A 396 -14.18 0.73 -10.76
CA PRO A 396 -15.16 1.48 -9.97
C PRO A 396 -14.56 2.13 -8.72
N ARG A 397 -15.09 3.31 -8.36
CA ARG A 397 -14.98 3.95 -7.04
C ARG A 397 -13.60 4.47 -6.65
N LEU A 398 -12.98 5.21 -7.55
CA LEU A 398 -11.81 6.03 -7.23
C LEU A 398 -12.11 6.95 -6.04
N SER A 399 -11.17 7.09 -5.11
CA SER A 399 -11.30 8.02 -3.98
C SER A 399 -10.29 9.16 -4.05
N GLN A 400 -9.05 8.90 -4.51
CA GLN A 400 -8.02 9.92 -4.63
C GLN A 400 -7.01 9.58 -5.73
N LEU A 401 -6.28 10.60 -6.18
CA LEU A 401 -5.07 10.51 -7.01
C LEU A 401 -3.95 11.31 -6.36
N VAL A 402 -2.72 10.79 -6.39
CA VAL A 402 -1.53 11.51 -5.93
C VAL A 402 -0.36 11.31 -6.90
N PHE A 403 0.37 12.38 -7.20
CA PHE A 403 1.59 12.33 -8.02
C PHE A 403 2.82 12.05 -7.16
N SER A 404 3.79 11.30 -7.70
CA SER A 404 5.11 11.18 -7.09
C SER A 404 5.90 12.48 -7.22
N HIS A 405 6.81 12.72 -6.27
CA HIS A 405 7.60 13.95 -6.22
C HIS A 405 8.58 14.11 -7.38
N ASP A 406 9.04 12.99 -7.95
CA ASP A 406 9.86 12.94 -9.16
C ASP A 406 9.05 13.16 -10.47
N ASN A 407 7.73 13.31 -10.40
CA ASN A 407 6.81 13.44 -11.54
C ASN A 407 6.89 12.27 -12.55
N GLN A 408 7.31 11.08 -12.13
CA GLN A 408 7.39 9.90 -12.99
C GLN A 408 6.17 8.97 -12.85
N LYS A 409 5.54 8.97 -11.67
CA LYS A 409 4.45 8.06 -11.33
C LYS A 409 3.27 8.83 -10.74
N PHE A 410 2.10 8.24 -10.85
CA PHE A 410 0.98 8.64 -10.02
C PHE A 410 0.32 7.38 -9.46
N ALA A 411 -0.32 7.53 -8.31
CA ALA A 411 -1.04 6.47 -7.66
C ALA A 411 -2.49 6.89 -7.42
N THR A 412 -3.37 5.91 -7.37
CA THR A 412 -4.77 6.09 -7.00
C THR A 412 -5.22 4.95 -6.12
N TYR A 413 -6.31 5.14 -5.40
CA TYR A 413 -6.95 4.03 -4.70
C TYR A 413 -8.46 4.06 -4.85
N ASN A 414 -9.08 2.91 -4.65
CA ASN A 414 -10.53 2.76 -4.58
C ASN A 414 -11.02 2.31 -3.20
N THR A 415 -12.34 2.35 -3.02
CA THR A 415 -12.98 1.93 -1.77
C THR A 415 -12.85 0.44 -1.47
N GLN A 416 -12.31 -0.37 -2.39
CA GLN A 416 -12.14 -1.82 -2.22
C GLN A 416 -10.72 -2.21 -1.78
N GLY A 417 -9.84 -1.24 -1.53
CA GLY A 417 -8.48 -1.54 -1.11
C GLY A 417 -7.48 -1.64 -2.27
N GLU A 418 -7.89 -1.44 -3.52
CA GLU A 418 -6.95 -1.50 -4.64
C GLU A 418 -6.24 -0.15 -4.79
N VAL A 419 -4.94 -0.13 -4.54
CA VAL A 419 -4.05 0.97 -4.88
C VAL A 419 -3.37 0.63 -6.19
N LYS A 420 -3.52 1.47 -7.20
CA LYS A 420 -2.87 1.29 -8.50
C LYS A 420 -1.82 2.36 -8.69
N VAL A 421 -0.69 1.99 -9.29
CA VAL A 421 0.44 2.89 -9.57
C VAL A 421 0.77 2.81 -11.05
N TRP A 422 0.85 3.96 -11.70
CA TRP A 422 1.10 4.06 -13.14
C TRP A 422 2.33 4.89 -13.44
N ASN A 423 2.92 4.61 -14.60
CA ASN A 423 3.89 5.49 -15.22
C ASN A 423 3.15 6.63 -15.95
N ILE A 424 3.50 7.87 -15.64
CA ILE A 424 2.85 9.05 -16.23
C ILE A 424 3.13 9.16 -17.74
N SER A 425 4.38 8.89 -18.14
CA SER A 425 4.84 9.09 -19.52
C SER A 425 4.32 8.01 -20.48
N THR A 426 4.29 6.75 -20.04
CA THR A 426 3.84 5.62 -20.87
C THR A 426 2.36 5.31 -20.70
N GLY A 427 1.76 5.71 -19.57
CA GLY A 427 0.40 5.32 -19.18
C GLY A 427 0.29 3.85 -18.73
N GLU A 428 1.40 3.13 -18.63
CA GLU A 428 1.41 1.73 -18.21
C GLU A 428 1.12 1.61 -16.72
N LEU A 429 0.24 0.66 -16.38
CA LEU A 429 0.04 0.22 -15.00
C LEU A 429 1.32 -0.52 -14.55
N LEU A 430 2.02 0.05 -13.56
CA LEU A 430 3.22 -0.54 -12.99
C LEU A 430 2.85 -1.58 -11.94
N TYR A 431 1.99 -1.20 -10.98
CA TYR A 431 1.67 -2.03 -9.81
C TYR A 431 0.19 -1.93 -9.45
N THR A 432 -0.33 -3.03 -8.91
CA THR A 432 -1.58 -3.08 -8.15
C THR A 432 -1.24 -3.56 -6.74
N LEU A 433 -1.29 -2.68 -5.76
CA LEU A 433 -1.12 -2.98 -4.35
C LEU A 433 -2.49 -3.26 -3.76
N ASN A 434 -2.69 -4.46 -3.24
CA ASN A 434 -3.95 -4.88 -2.67
C ASN A 434 -3.90 -4.71 -1.15
N GLU A 435 -4.58 -3.70 -0.64
CA GLU A 435 -4.64 -3.42 0.79
C GLU A 435 -5.57 -4.36 1.55
N GLU A 436 -6.47 -5.07 0.86
CA GLU A 436 -7.52 -5.94 1.41
C GLU A 436 -8.48 -5.27 2.43
N LYS A 437 -8.35 -3.96 2.59
CA LYS A 437 -9.06 -3.11 3.55
C LYS A 437 -9.38 -1.77 2.92
N THR A 438 -10.29 -1.02 3.52
CA THR A 438 -10.61 0.34 3.06
C THR A 438 -9.38 1.23 3.17
N VAL A 439 -8.92 1.76 2.03
CA VAL A 439 -7.87 2.79 2.02
C VAL A 439 -8.51 4.14 2.30
N ASP A 440 -7.93 4.86 3.25
CA ASP A 440 -8.35 6.21 3.65
C ASP A 440 -7.53 7.29 2.98
N ASN A 441 -6.23 7.04 2.78
CA ASN A 441 -5.30 8.01 2.21
C ASN A 441 -4.08 7.32 1.57
N ILE A 442 -3.45 7.97 0.59
CA ILE A 442 -2.15 7.57 0.05
C ILE A 442 -1.25 8.79 -0.17
N THR A 443 0.07 8.62 -0.03
CA THR A 443 1.06 9.64 -0.42
C THR A 443 2.38 8.99 -0.84
N PHE A 444 3.14 9.64 -1.72
CA PHE A 444 4.52 9.25 -1.97
C PHE A 444 5.44 9.89 -0.92
N SER A 445 6.52 9.20 -0.54
CA SER A 445 7.62 9.85 0.16
C SER A 445 8.24 10.96 -0.70
N ILE A 446 8.89 11.94 -0.07
CA ILE A 446 9.50 13.10 -0.75
C ILE A 446 10.55 12.70 -1.80
N ASP A 447 11.23 11.56 -1.59
CA ASP A 447 12.21 10.99 -2.51
C ASP A 447 11.58 10.06 -3.56
N SER A 448 10.25 9.87 -3.53
CA SER A 448 9.47 8.98 -4.42
C SER A 448 9.87 7.50 -4.38
N GLN A 449 10.68 7.10 -3.41
CA GLN A 449 11.09 5.69 -3.25
C GLN A 449 10.00 4.84 -2.62
N PHE A 450 9.10 5.44 -1.85
CA PHE A 450 8.04 4.75 -1.14
C PHE A 450 6.67 5.34 -1.47
N LEU A 451 5.65 4.47 -1.46
CA LEU A 451 4.25 4.87 -1.35
C LEU A 451 3.75 4.47 0.03
N LEU A 452 3.16 5.40 0.73
CA LEU A 452 2.47 5.13 1.99
C LEU A 452 0.97 5.10 1.74
N SER A 453 0.31 4.16 2.39
CA SER A 453 -1.14 4.05 2.42
C SER A 453 -1.63 3.96 3.86
N VAL A 454 -2.78 4.57 4.12
CA VAL A 454 -3.48 4.48 5.39
C VAL A 454 -4.69 3.60 5.15
N VAL A 455 -4.79 2.50 5.89
CA VAL A 455 -5.91 1.57 5.82
C VAL A 455 -6.67 1.54 7.14
N LEU A 456 -7.98 1.38 7.05
CA LEU A 456 -8.89 1.38 8.19
C LEU A 456 -9.70 0.08 8.24
N ASP A 457 -9.78 -0.52 9.43
CA ASP A 457 -10.80 -1.54 9.71
C ASP A 457 -12.00 -0.89 10.36
N PHE A 458 -13.20 -1.33 9.98
CA PHE A 458 -14.45 -0.83 10.54
C PHE A 458 -15.23 -1.93 11.26
N THR A 459 -15.83 -1.59 12.40
CA THR A 459 -16.88 -2.39 13.03
C THR A 459 -18.05 -1.48 13.38
N GLY A 460 -19.25 -1.82 12.87
CA GLY A 460 -20.44 -1.01 13.14
C GLY A 460 -20.37 0.42 12.59
N GLY A 461 -19.62 0.64 11.50
CA GLY A 461 -19.46 1.95 10.87
C GLY A 461 -18.36 2.85 11.47
N PHE A 462 -17.69 2.41 12.53
CA PHE A 462 -16.61 3.16 13.17
C PHE A 462 -15.25 2.49 12.92
N PRO A 463 -14.19 3.28 12.66
CA PRO A 463 -12.85 2.71 12.52
C PRO A 463 -12.42 2.11 13.86
N ILE A 464 -11.83 0.91 13.82
CA ILE A 464 -11.33 0.19 14.99
C ILE A 464 -9.82 -0.05 14.93
N SER A 465 -9.20 0.12 13.77
CA SER A 465 -7.76 0.12 13.54
C SER A 465 -7.42 1.16 12.47
N THR A 466 -6.23 1.75 12.58
CA THR A 466 -5.61 2.59 11.55
C THR A 466 -4.22 2.02 11.34
N ASN A 467 -3.91 1.55 10.14
CA ASN A 467 -2.61 0.96 9.85
C ASN A 467 -1.98 1.75 8.69
N VAL A 468 -0.76 2.22 8.89
CA VAL A 468 0.03 2.86 7.82
C VAL A 468 0.95 1.81 7.24
N ARG A 469 0.83 1.56 5.95
CA ARG A 469 1.66 0.62 5.19
C ARG A 469 2.62 1.39 4.32
N VAL A 470 3.86 0.93 4.25
CA VAL A 470 4.91 1.55 3.43
C VAL A 470 5.36 0.55 2.40
N TRP A 471 5.19 0.93 1.13
CA TRP A 471 5.47 0.10 -0.04
C TRP A 471 6.72 0.62 -0.74
N ASP A 472 7.63 -0.27 -1.10
CA ASP A 472 8.80 0.05 -1.92
C ASP A 472 8.38 0.21 -3.38
N MET A 473 8.65 1.36 -4.01
CA MET A 473 8.25 1.61 -5.40
C MET A 473 9.18 1.00 -6.45
N SER A 474 10.33 0.46 -6.06
CA SER A 474 11.23 -0.31 -6.92
C SER A 474 10.81 -1.78 -7.01
N THR A 475 10.23 -2.35 -5.94
CA THR A 475 9.83 -3.76 -5.88
C THR A 475 8.32 -3.98 -5.79
N ALA A 476 7.55 -2.95 -5.47
CA ALA A 476 6.13 -3.00 -5.08
C ALA A 476 5.84 -3.91 -3.88
N MET A 477 6.85 -4.27 -3.10
CA MET A 477 6.65 -5.05 -1.88
C MET A 477 6.30 -4.13 -0.73
N LEU A 478 5.43 -4.61 0.16
CA LEU A 478 5.27 -4.02 1.48
C LEU A 478 6.65 -4.09 2.16
N LEU A 479 7.11 -3.00 2.76
CA LEU A 479 8.36 -2.97 3.53
C LEU A 479 8.09 -3.19 5.01
N PHE A 480 7.08 -2.49 5.55
CA PHE A 480 6.59 -2.58 6.92
C PHE A 480 5.25 -1.87 7.06
N ASN A 481 4.62 -2.05 8.21
CA ASN A 481 3.44 -1.29 8.59
C ASN A 481 3.43 -0.95 10.08
N PHE A 482 2.66 0.08 10.44
CA PHE A 482 2.51 0.54 11.82
C PHE A 482 1.05 0.81 12.14
N ASP A 483 0.61 0.32 13.29
CA ASP A 483 -0.70 0.65 13.83
C ASP A 483 -0.66 2.01 14.51
N LEU A 484 -1.49 2.94 14.04
CA LEU A 484 -1.71 4.23 14.68
C LEU A 484 -2.89 4.14 15.66
N PRO A 485 -2.88 4.96 16.73
CA PRO A 485 -4.04 5.13 17.58
C PRO A 485 -5.30 5.50 16.77
N VAL A 486 -6.43 4.95 17.18
CA VAL A 486 -7.70 5.10 16.47
C VAL A 486 -8.59 6.08 17.20
N ASP A 487 -9.04 7.13 16.50
CA ASP A 487 -10.18 7.92 16.96
C ASP A 487 -11.45 7.45 16.23
N ARG A 488 -12.37 6.87 16.99
CA ARG A 488 -13.64 6.32 16.50
C ARG A 488 -14.66 7.39 16.11
N THR A 489 -14.38 8.66 16.38
CA THR A 489 -15.32 9.77 16.19
C THR A 489 -14.96 10.70 15.04
N SER A 490 -13.91 10.37 14.29
CA SER A 490 -13.27 11.29 13.33
C SER A 490 -13.42 10.86 11.88
N GLU A 491 -13.83 11.81 11.03
CA GLU A 491 -13.65 11.79 9.57
C GLU A 491 -12.48 12.68 9.10
N ASN A 492 -11.94 13.53 9.98
CA ASN A 492 -10.84 14.44 9.65
C ASN A 492 -9.49 13.75 9.86
N ARG A 493 -9.00 13.12 8.79
CA ARG A 493 -7.76 12.34 8.77
C ARG A 493 -6.95 12.71 7.54
N THR A 494 -5.65 12.88 7.69
CA THR A 494 -4.77 13.14 6.55
C THR A 494 -3.34 12.73 6.87
N LEU A 495 -2.67 12.16 5.87
CA LEU A 495 -1.23 11.91 5.91
C LEU A 495 -0.48 13.13 5.37
N SER A 496 0.69 13.42 5.91
CA SER A 496 1.54 14.51 5.42
C SER A 496 2.13 14.19 4.06
N GLY A 497 2.40 15.23 3.25
CA GLY A 497 2.96 15.04 1.90
C GLY A 497 4.29 14.28 1.89
N ASP A 498 5.08 14.37 2.95
CA ASP A 498 6.33 13.60 3.12
C ASP A 498 6.14 12.18 3.69
N GLY A 499 4.91 11.80 4.05
CA GLY A 499 4.55 10.50 4.62
C GLY A 499 4.95 10.29 6.09
N ARG A 500 5.44 11.33 6.78
CA ARG A 500 6.03 11.18 8.12
C ARG A 500 5.06 11.43 9.27
N THR A 501 3.99 12.16 9.01
CA THR A 501 3.05 12.59 10.04
C THR A 501 1.64 12.29 9.59
N TYR A 502 0.90 11.59 10.44
CA TYR A 502 -0.52 11.40 10.27
C TYR A 502 -1.27 12.32 11.22
N TYR A 503 -2.30 13.00 10.74
CA TYR A 503 -3.20 13.79 11.55
C TYR A 503 -4.55 13.09 11.66
N ALA A 504 -5.11 13.07 12.87
CA ALA A 504 -6.50 12.72 13.08
C ALA A 504 -7.11 13.57 14.19
N SER A 505 -8.40 13.89 14.08
CA SER A 505 -9.10 14.67 15.11
C SER A 505 -10.53 14.26 15.38
N GLY A 506 -10.90 14.08 16.64
CA GLY A 506 -12.27 13.76 17.03
C GLY A 506 -12.62 14.27 18.42
N THR A 507 -13.88 14.09 18.80
CA THR A 507 -14.42 14.59 20.07
C THR A 507 -13.97 13.77 21.27
N VAL A 508 -13.45 12.56 21.04
CA VAL A 508 -12.98 11.64 22.10
C VAL A 508 -11.47 11.75 22.30
N ALA A 509 -10.66 11.59 21.25
CA ALA A 509 -9.21 11.61 21.39
C ALA A 509 -8.59 13.01 21.25
N GLY A 510 -9.38 14.02 20.85
CA GLY A 510 -8.87 15.36 20.54
C GLY A 510 -8.28 15.43 19.14
N ALA A 511 -7.43 16.43 18.89
CA ALA A 511 -6.77 16.66 17.61
C ALA A 511 -5.26 16.40 17.73
N ASN A 512 -4.74 15.41 17.02
CA ASN A 512 -3.41 14.87 17.26
C ASN A 512 -2.62 14.65 15.97
N PHE A 513 -1.31 14.84 16.07
CA PHE A 513 -0.31 14.40 15.12
C PHE A 513 0.36 13.12 15.62
N PHE A 514 0.49 12.13 14.75
CA PHE A 514 1.15 10.86 15.01
C PHE A 514 2.36 10.73 14.10
N TYR A 515 3.50 10.32 14.66
CA TYR A 515 4.67 10.04 13.86
C TYR A 515 4.61 8.65 13.26
N VAL A 516 4.74 8.58 11.94
CA VAL A 516 4.85 7.32 11.20
C VAL A 516 6.23 6.74 11.48
N GLY A 517 6.28 5.56 12.12
CA GLY A 517 7.53 4.86 12.44
C GLY A 517 7.73 4.53 13.91
N ASN A 518 7.21 5.35 14.82
CA ASN A 518 7.37 5.12 16.26
C ASN A 518 6.12 5.41 17.11
N ASN A 519 5.02 5.86 16.48
CA ASN A 519 3.74 6.19 17.12
C ASN A 519 3.78 7.31 18.18
N ASP A 520 4.84 8.12 18.21
CA ASP A 520 4.88 9.30 19.06
C ASP A 520 3.71 10.22 18.69
N THR A 521 2.97 10.64 19.72
CA THR A 521 1.75 11.42 19.58
C THR A 521 1.94 12.83 20.14
N PHE A 522 1.43 13.83 19.43
CA PHE A 522 1.54 15.24 19.80
C PHE A 522 0.21 15.97 19.57
N ASP A 523 -0.24 16.72 20.56
CA ASP A 523 -1.46 17.51 20.45
C ASP A 523 -1.30 18.65 19.44
N LEU A 524 -2.37 18.95 18.69
CA LEU A 524 -2.50 20.18 17.92
C LEU A 524 -2.58 21.38 18.89
N VAL A 525 -1.78 22.41 18.64
CA VAL A 525 -1.92 23.69 19.35
C VAL A 525 -3.15 24.41 18.85
N PHE A 526 -4.19 24.50 19.68
CA PHE A 526 -5.46 25.11 19.29
C PHE A 526 -5.30 26.62 19.01
N PRO A 527 -6.00 27.15 18.00
CA PRO A 527 -6.07 28.58 17.77
C PRO A 527 -6.71 29.29 18.98
N PRO A 528 -6.23 30.49 19.35
CA PRO A 528 -6.80 31.23 20.47
C PRO A 528 -8.25 31.62 20.20
N ASN A 529 -9.11 31.50 21.21
CA ASN A 529 -10.54 31.84 21.16
C ASN A 529 -11.37 31.06 20.13
N ILE A 530 -10.91 29.88 19.69
CA ILE A 530 -11.67 28.99 18.82
C ILE A 530 -12.15 27.79 19.64
N SER A 531 -13.41 27.42 19.46
CA SER A 531 -13.97 26.23 20.11
C SER A 531 -13.29 24.97 19.57
N PRO A 532 -12.94 23.98 20.43
CA PRO A 532 -12.43 22.71 19.95
C PRO A 532 -13.36 22.01 18.95
N LEU A 533 -14.67 22.21 19.09
CA LEU A 533 -15.66 21.65 18.19
C LEU A 533 -15.49 22.14 16.73
N THR A 534 -15.00 23.36 16.54
CA THR A 534 -14.71 23.94 15.22
C THR A 534 -13.56 23.21 14.53
N ILE A 535 -12.58 22.73 15.30
CA ILE A 535 -11.48 21.92 14.80
C ILE A 535 -11.97 20.51 14.47
N TYR A 536 -12.75 19.89 15.37
CA TYR A 536 -13.24 18.52 15.18
C TYR A 536 -14.20 18.41 13.99
N ASN A 537 -15.03 19.45 13.76
CA ASN A 537 -16.01 19.51 12.67
C ASN A 537 -15.47 20.21 11.41
N ALA A 538 -14.14 20.27 11.24
CA ALA A 538 -13.56 20.80 10.02
C ALA A 538 -14.13 20.09 8.78
N LYS A 539 -14.29 20.84 7.69
CA LYS A 539 -14.78 20.32 6.41
C LYS A 539 -13.69 19.64 5.61
N GLN A 540 -12.46 20.08 5.80
CA GLN A 540 -11.28 19.48 5.20
C GLN A 540 -10.06 19.80 6.06
N SER A 541 -9.15 18.84 6.16
CA SER A 541 -7.80 19.04 6.67
C SER A 541 -6.79 18.52 5.65
N LEU A 542 -5.65 19.21 5.52
CA LEU A 542 -4.67 18.93 4.47
C LEU A 542 -3.30 19.44 4.90
N PHE A 543 -2.29 18.57 4.85
CA PHE A 543 -0.90 19.01 4.87
C PHE A 543 -0.50 19.62 3.54
N SER A 544 0.43 20.57 3.60
CA SER A 544 1.10 21.03 2.39
C SER A 544 1.91 19.91 1.73
N PRO A 545 2.22 20.04 0.43
CA PRO A 545 2.89 18.97 -0.29
C PRO A 545 4.28 18.59 0.22
N GLN A 546 5.02 19.49 0.88
CA GLN A 546 6.30 19.13 1.54
C GLN A 546 6.11 18.69 3.00
N GLY A 547 4.89 18.76 3.56
CA GLY A 547 4.60 18.39 4.94
C GLY A 547 4.97 19.43 5.99
N ASN A 548 5.41 20.64 5.60
CA ASN A 548 5.85 21.68 6.55
C ASN A 548 4.69 22.49 7.15
N LEU A 549 3.57 22.57 6.44
CA LEU A 549 2.39 23.32 6.82
C LEU A 549 1.18 22.39 6.90
N PHE A 550 0.22 22.80 7.70
CA PHE A 550 -1.04 22.11 7.87
C PHE A 550 -2.15 23.15 7.82
N ALA A 551 -3.18 22.91 7.02
CA ALA A 551 -4.33 23.78 6.92
C ALA A 551 -5.63 23.03 7.14
N MET A 552 -6.62 23.78 7.62
CA MET A 552 -7.94 23.27 7.93
C MET A 552 -9.01 24.26 7.49
N ALA A 553 -9.97 23.79 6.70
CA ALA A 553 -11.16 24.52 6.30
C ALA A 553 -12.29 24.25 7.31
N THR A 554 -12.85 25.31 7.89
CA THR A 554 -13.91 25.20 8.90
C THR A 554 -15.04 26.19 8.63
N SER A 555 -16.15 26.05 9.36
CA SER A 555 -17.24 27.02 9.37
C SER A 555 -16.84 28.39 9.93
N GLU A 556 -15.71 28.49 10.62
CA GLU A 556 -15.23 29.75 11.20
C GLU A 556 -13.98 30.28 10.50
N GLY A 557 -13.47 29.60 9.48
CA GLY A 557 -12.35 30.09 8.68
C GLY A 557 -11.38 29.00 8.24
N VAL A 558 -10.37 29.44 7.50
CA VAL A 558 -9.19 28.64 7.16
C VAL A 558 -8.08 28.91 8.15
N PHE A 559 -7.64 27.88 8.86
CA PHE A 559 -6.57 27.95 9.84
C PHE A 559 -5.30 27.30 9.30
N ILE A 560 -4.13 27.87 9.63
CA ILE A 560 -2.82 27.35 9.23
C ILE A 560 -1.96 27.15 10.47
N TRP A 561 -1.22 26.04 10.47
CA TRP A 561 -0.17 25.71 11.42
C TRP A 561 1.14 25.45 10.70
N ASN A 562 2.23 25.69 11.42
CA ASN A 562 3.59 25.39 10.97
C ASN A 562 4.15 24.25 11.82
N SER A 563 4.94 23.40 11.19
CA SER A 563 5.83 22.48 11.88
C SER A 563 7.02 23.23 12.51
N SER A 564 7.88 22.51 13.24
CA SER A 564 9.06 23.05 13.90
C SER A 564 10.33 23.04 13.04
N TYR A 565 10.19 22.92 11.71
CA TYR A 565 11.33 23.01 10.78
C TYR A 565 11.94 24.41 10.74
#